data_AF-A0A7Y0PVX0-F1
#
_entry.id   AF-A0A7Y0PVX0-F1
#
_cell.length_a   1.000
_cell.length_b   1.000
_cell.length_c   1.000
_cell.angle_alpha   90.00
_cell.angle_beta   90.00
_cell.angle_gamma   90.00
#
_symmetry.space_group_name_H-M   'P 1'
#
loop_
_entity.id
_entity.type
_entity.pdbx_description
1 polymer ?
#
loop_
_entity_poly.entity_id
_entity_poly.type
_entity_poly.pdbx_seq_one_letter_code
_entity_poly.pdbx_strand_id
1 'polypeptide(L)'
;MSNPVSAVAGPVVSLGFGVARVPVGLLARLTGNGGNPEWGPTLAVDSVEAGVRQVLGSLLGDPGLARQGEVQDARVGQRGEAAEREAAADARREVADQRLQDRRQRDQQAREQVREREQEQKERLEKERKQREQEAQERERTRKQEAAKDEERAQEKADEKAHEARRTRVEAESEAVAAEREAAERSQEALELAEAADAAKRRR
;
A
#
# COMPACT_ATOMS: atom_id res chain seq x y z
N MET A 1 -49.11 66.18 -59.16
CA MET A 1 -49.95 65.96 -57.97
C MET A 1 -49.26 64.92 -57.12
N SER A 2 -48.71 65.35 -55.98
CA SER A 2 -47.96 64.53 -55.05
C SER A 2 -48.91 63.72 -54.18
N ASN A 3 -48.68 62.42 -54.05
CA ASN A 3 -49.35 61.57 -53.05
C ASN A 3 -48.36 61.30 -51.90
N PRO A 4 -48.52 61.91 -50.72
CA PRO A 4 -47.77 61.57 -49.52
C PRO A 4 -48.65 60.70 -48.61
N VAL A 5 -48.71 59.39 -48.86
CA VAL A 5 -49.36 58.45 -47.93
C VAL A 5 -48.52 57.17 -47.84
N SER A 6 -47.32 57.27 -47.27
CA SER A 6 -46.47 56.09 -47.03
C SER A 6 -45.57 56.24 -45.79
N ALA A 7 -45.99 56.97 -44.76
CA ALA A 7 -45.09 57.32 -43.64
C ALA A 7 -45.62 57.12 -42.21
N VAL A 8 -46.81 56.56 -41.97
CA VAL A 8 -47.38 56.54 -40.60
C VAL A 8 -47.72 55.14 -40.06
N ALA A 9 -47.42 54.06 -40.79
CA ALA A 9 -47.66 52.69 -40.28
C ALA A 9 -46.47 52.09 -39.48
N GLY A 10 -45.33 52.77 -39.41
CA GLY A 10 -44.12 52.26 -38.74
C GLY A 10 -44.13 52.27 -37.19
N PRO A 11 -44.60 53.33 -36.50
CA PRO A 11 -44.30 53.48 -35.07
C PRO A 11 -45.23 52.71 -34.12
N VAL A 12 -46.41 52.26 -34.60
CA VAL A 12 -47.40 51.60 -33.72
C VAL A 12 -47.10 50.10 -33.55
N VAL A 13 -46.51 49.44 -34.55
CA VAL A 13 -46.09 48.03 -34.43
C VAL A 13 -44.85 47.89 -33.57
N SER A 14 -43.94 48.88 -33.55
CA SER A 14 -42.76 48.84 -32.67
C SER A 14 -43.07 48.99 -31.17
N LEU A 15 -44.19 49.64 -30.82
CA LEU A 15 -44.56 49.91 -29.42
C LEU A 15 -45.26 48.73 -28.74
N GLY A 16 -45.99 47.89 -29.49
CA GLY A 16 -46.68 46.71 -28.93
C GLY A 16 -45.74 45.57 -28.51
N PHE A 17 -44.64 45.34 -29.24
CA PHE A 17 -43.70 44.25 -28.96
C PHE A 17 -42.64 44.58 -27.91
N GLY A 18 -42.36 45.87 -27.67
CA GLY A 18 -41.45 46.32 -26.64
C GLY A 18 -41.87 45.89 -25.22
N VAL A 19 -43.18 45.70 -24.99
CA VAL A 19 -43.73 45.34 -23.67
C VAL A 19 -43.58 43.83 -23.37
N ALA A 20 -43.56 42.96 -24.38
CA ALA A 20 -43.42 41.51 -24.20
C ALA A 20 -41.97 41.07 -23.84
N ARG A 21 -40.95 41.83 -24.23
CA ARG A 21 -39.54 41.59 -23.84
C ARG A 21 -39.28 41.86 -22.36
N VAL A 22 -40.02 42.80 -21.76
CA VAL A 22 -39.80 43.25 -20.37
C VAL A 22 -40.03 42.14 -19.32
N PRO A 23 -41.15 41.38 -19.33
CA PRO A 23 -41.37 40.33 -18.34
C PRO A 23 -40.40 39.16 -18.46
N VAL A 24 -40.03 38.73 -19.68
CA VAL A 24 -39.11 37.60 -19.89
C VAL A 24 -37.67 37.97 -19.56
N GLY A 25 -37.22 39.19 -19.89
CA GLY A 25 -35.90 39.69 -19.48
C GLY A 25 -35.74 39.82 -17.96
N LEU A 26 -36.83 40.14 -17.24
CA LEU A 26 -36.87 40.19 -15.78
C LEU A 26 -36.79 38.79 -15.16
N LEU A 27 -37.55 37.82 -15.70
CA LEU A 27 -37.48 36.42 -15.28
C LEU A 27 -36.10 35.81 -15.54
N ALA A 28 -35.51 36.10 -16.70
CA ALA A 28 -34.15 35.70 -17.02
C ALA A 28 -33.15 36.26 -16.00
N ARG A 29 -33.25 37.54 -15.62
CA ARG A 29 -32.37 38.15 -14.61
C ARG A 29 -32.52 37.51 -13.23
N LEU A 30 -33.73 37.15 -12.84
CA LEU A 30 -33.99 36.54 -11.53
C LEU A 30 -33.45 35.11 -11.44
N THR A 31 -33.41 34.37 -12.55
CA THR A 31 -32.88 33.00 -12.63
C THR A 31 -31.37 32.95 -12.91
N GLY A 32 -30.69 34.10 -12.95
CA GLY A 32 -29.26 34.18 -13.27
C GLY A 32 -28.95 34.15 -14.78
N ASN A 33 -29.97 34.02 -15.64
CA ASN A 33 -29.86 33.94 -17.09
C ASN A 33 -30.11 35.29 -17.80
N GLY A 34 -30.02 36.41 -17.08
CA GLY A 34 -30.51 37.74 -17.47
C GLY A 34 -29.89 38.41 -18.70
N GLY A 35 -28.91 37.77 -19.31
CA GLY A 35 -28.29 38.18 -20.57
C GLY A 35 -27.99 37.01 -21.49
N ASN A 36 -28.55 35.81 -21.24
CA ASN A 36 -28.33 34.64 -22.07
C ASN A 36 -29.34 34.63 -23.24
N PRO A 37 -28.92 34.97 -24.48
CA PRO A 37 -29.80 34.97 -25.64
C PRO A 37 -30.18 33.55 -26.10
N GLU A 38 -29.60 32.51 -25.50
CA GLU A 38 -29.82 31.10 -25.81
C GLU A 38 -30.70 30.42 -24.76
N TRP A 39 -31.23 31.17 -23.79
CA TRP A 39 -32.19 30.66 -22.82
C TRP A 39 -33.51 30.33 -23.52
N GLY A 40 -34.02 29.10 -23.33
CA GLY A 40 -35.21 28.58 -24.01
C GLY A 40 -36.42 29.52 -24.05
N PRO A 41 -36.82 30.14 -22.93
CA PRO A 41 -37.90 31.14 -22.92
C PRO A 41 -37.61 32.40 -23.75
N THR A 42 -36.36 32.86 -23.83
CA THR A 42 -35.96 33.98 -24.70
C THR A 42 -36.06 33.58 -26.18
N LEU A 43 -35.60 32.38 -26.52
CA LEU A 43 -35.68 31.83 -27.88
C LEU A 43 -37.14 31.65 -28.33
N ALA A 44 -38.04 31.23 -27.43
CA ALA A 44 -39.46 31.07 -27.72
C ALA A 44 -40.18 32.42 -27.98
N VAL A 45 -39.78 33.49 -27.28
CA VAL A 45 -40.32 34.84 -27.56
C VAL A 45 -39.80 35.36 -28.90
N ASP A 46 -38.51 35.15 -29.18
CA ASP A 46 -37.89 35.61 -30.43
C ASP A 46 -38.46 34.87 -31.67
N SER A 47 -38.83 33.58 -31.56
CA SER A 47 -39.49 32.83 -32.65
C SER A 47 -40.93 33.30 -32.90
N VAL A 48 -41.70 33.60 -31.85
CA VAL A 48 -43.03 34.20 -31.98
C VAL A 48 -42.94 35.59 -32.61
N GLU A 49 -41.97 36.42 -32.21
CA GLU A 49 -41.73 37.73 -32.82
C GLU A 49 -41.37 37.62 -34.31
N ALA A 50 -40.52 36.65 -34.68
CA ALA A 50 -40.16 36.38 -36.07
C ALA A 50 -41.39 35.99 -36.92
N GLY A 51 -42.22 35.07 -36.41
CA GLY A 51 -43.44 34.63 -37.08
C GLY A 51 -44.46 35.75 -37.27
N VAL A 52 -44.63 36.63 -36.27
CA VAL A 52 -45.54 37.78 -36.41
C VAL A 52 -45.02 38.79 -37.43
N ARG A 53 -43.70 39.05 -37.48
CA ARG A 53 -43.09 39.93 -38.50
C ARG A 53 -43.25 39.38 -39.91
N GLN A 54 -43.16 38.06 -40.09
CA GLN A 54 -43.35 37.41 -41.39
C GLN A 54 -44.81 37.47 -41.86
N VAL A 55 -45.77 37.24 -40.95
CA VAL A 55 -47.21 37.34 -41.26
C VAL A 55 -47.60 38.78 -41.56
N LEU A 56 -47.14 39.75 -40.76
CA LEU A 56 -47.43 41.16 -41.00
C LEU A 56 -46.73 41.67 -42.27
N GLY A 57 -45.48 41.29 -42.52
CA GLY A 57 -44.77 41.65 -43.75
C GLY A 57 -45.45 41.13 -45.02
N SER A 58 -45.93 39.88 -44.99
CA SER A 58 -46.66 39.29 -46.13
C SER A 58 -48.04 39.92 -46.34
N LEU A 59 -48.76 40.25 -45.25
CA LEU A 59 -50.07 40.88 -45.31
C LEU A 59 -50.01 42.36 -45.75
N LEU A 60 -49.00 43.11 -45.29
CA LEU A 60 -48.82 44.53 -45.64
C LEU A 60 -48.08 44.73 -46.98
N GLY A 61 -47.64 43.65 -47.63
CA GLY A 61 -46.87 43.73 -48.88
C GLY A 61 -45.48 44.35 -48.69
N ASP A 62 -44.91 44.26 -47.49
CA ASP A 62 -43.55 44.73 -47.18
C ASP A 62 -42.56 43.54 -47.19
N PRO A 63 -41.83 43.32 -48.29
CA PRO A 63 -40.87 42.22 -48.39
C PRO A 63 -39.67 42.40 -47.46
N GLY A 64 -39.39 43.61 -46.96
CA GLY A 64 -38.33 43.86 -45.98
C GLY A 64 -38.65 43.25 -44.62
N LEU A 65 -39.88 43.44 -44.15
CA LEU A 65 -40.37 42.84 -42.90
C LEU A 65 -40.44 41.31 -42.96
N ALA A 66 -40.88 40.75 -44.09
CA ALA A 66 -40.91 39.29 -44.28
C ALA A 66 -39.50 38.67 -44.25
N ARG A 67 -38.53 39.28 -44.94
CA ARG A 67 -37.13 38.82 -44.92
C ARG A 67 -36.48 38.95 -43.54
N GLN A 68 -36.81 39.99 -42.78
CA GLN A 68 -36.31 40.14 -41.40
C GLN A 68 -36.83 39.04 -40.48
N GLY A 69 -38.10 38.63 -40.64
CA GLY A 69 -38.67 37.47 -39.94
C GLY A 69 -37.91 36.17 -40.26
N GLU A 70 -37.67 35.88 -41.54
CA GLU A 70 -36.92 34.69 -41.97
C GLU A 70 -35.49 34.65 -41.40
N VAL A 71 -34.77 35.78 -41.43
CA VAL A 71 -33.42 35.87 -40.86
C VAL A 71 -33.44 35.69 -39.33
N GLN A 72 -34.46 36.21 -38.66
CA GLN A 72 -34.60 36.07 -37.20
C GLN A 72 -34.94 34.63 -36.81
N ASP A 73 -35.83 33.96 -37.55
CA ASP A 73 -36.17 32.55 -37.33
C ASP A 73 -34.97 31.63 -37.54
N ALA A 74 -34.22 31.80 -38.63
CA ALA A 74 -32.99 31.05 -38.89
C ALA A 74 -31.95 31.24 -37.77
N ARG A 75 -31.83 32.46 -37.23
CA ARG A 75 -30.92 32.75 -36.11
C ARG A 75 -31.37 32.07 -34.82
N VAL A 76 -32.67 32.04 -34.53
CA VAL A 76 -33.22 31.34 -33.36
C VAL A 76 -32.99 29.83 -33.49
N GLY A 77 -33.23 29.25 -34.67
CA GLY A 77 -32.94 27.84 -34.94
C GLY A 77 -31.47 27.47 -34.69
N GLN A 78 -30.54 28.26 -35.22
CA GLN A 78 -29.10 28.04 -35.00
C GLN A 78 -28.69 28.15 -33.52
N ARG A 79 -29.28 29.09 -32.79
CA ARG A 79 -29.04 29.24 -31.34
C ARG A 79 -29.63 28.09 -30.54
N GLY A 80 -30.82 27.59 -30.92
CA GLY A 80 -31.42 26.40 -30.32
C GLY A 80 -30.52 25.17 -30.47
N GLU A 81 -30.03 24.92 -31.70
CA GLU A 81 -29.10 23.82 -31.95
C GLU A 81 -27.78 23.96 -31.16
N ALA A 82 -27.25 25.19 -31.04
CA ALA A 82 -26.04 25.45 -30.26
C ALA A 82 -26.26 25.15 -28.77
N ALA A 83 -27.37 25.63 -28.20
CA ALA A 83 -27.74 25.40 -26.80
C ALA A 83 -27.95 23.90 -26.51
N GLU A 84 -28.58 23.16 -27.41
CA GLU A 84 -28.74 21.71 -27.28
C GLU A 84 -27.39 20.97 -27.30
N ARG A 85 -26.49 21.38 -28.19
CA ARG A 85 -25.12 20.81 -28.27
C ARG A 85 -24.30 21.12 -27.02
N GLU A 86 -24.43 22.33 -26.48
CA GLU A 86 -23.76 22.72 -25.23
C GLU A 86 -24.30 21.91 -24.05
N ALA A 87 -25.62 21.83 -23.89
CA ALA A 87 -26.24 21.03 -22.84
C ALA A 87 -25.83 19.54 -22.93
N ALA A 88 -25.77 18.98 -24.15
CA ALA A 88 -25.30 17.62 -24.36
C ALA A 88 -23.80 17.45 -24.06
N ALA A 89 -22.98 18.47 -24.32
CA ALA A 89 -21.56 18.46 -23.99
C ALA A 89 -21.33 18.52 -22.48
N ASP A 90 -22.07 19.36 -21.77
CA ASP A 90 -21.96 19.49 -20.31
C ASP A 90 -22.44 18.23 -19.60
N ALA A 91 -23.56 17.64 -20.02
CA ALA A 91 -24.00 16.34 -19.51
C ALA A 91 -22.94 15.24 -19.72
N ARG A 92 -22.24 15.24 -20.86
CA ARG A 92 -21.13 14.31 -21.11
C ARG A 92 -19.91 14.59 -20.23
N ARG A 93 -19.59 15.86 -19.97
CA ARG A 93 -18.50 16.26 -19.08
C ARG A 93 -18.76 15.80 -17.65
N GLU A 94 -19.96 16.03 -17.13
CA GLU A 94 -20.35 15.59 -15.78
C GLU A 94 -20.19 14.08 -15.60
N VAL A 95 -20.68 13.29 -16.57
CA VAL A 95 -20.53 11.83 -16.54
C VAL A 95 -19.06 11.40 -16.64
N ALA A 96 -18.25 12.10 -17.45
CA ALA A 96 -16.82 11.82 -17.57
C ALA A 96 -16.07 12.14 -16.26
N ASP A 97 -16.40 13.25 -15.61
CA ASP A 97 -15.80 13.67 -14.34
C ASP A 97 -16.17 12.71 -13.20
N GLN A 98 -17.43 12.28 -13.13
CA GLN A 98 -17.87 11.24 -12.19
C GLN A 98 -17.09 9.93 -12.39
N ARG A 99 -16.98 9.46 -13.64
CA ARG A 99 -16.21 8.24 -13.97
C ARG A 99 -14.73 8.38 -13.60
N LEU A 100 -14.14 9.55 -13.81
CA LEU A 100 -12.76 9.83 -13.45
C LEU A 100 -12.57 9.81 -11.93
N GLN A 101 -13.50 10.42 -11.18
CA GLN A 101 -13.49 10.42 -9.72
C GLN A 101 -13.62 9.00 -9.17
N ASP A 102 -14.57 8.20 -9.66
CA ASP A 102 -14.76 6.81 -9.27
C ASP A 102 -13.50 5.97 -9.54
N ARG A 103 -12.88 6.15 -10.71
CA ARG A 103 -11.65 5.46 -11.05
C ARG A 103 -10.52 5.83 -10.10
N ARG A 104 -10.35 7.12 -9.78
CA ARG A 104 -9.33 7.59 -8.83
C ARG A 104 -9.55 7.00 -7.43
N GLN A 105 -10.79 6.94 -6.96
CA GLN A 105 -11.12 6.34 -5.66
C GLN A 105 -10.79 4.84 -5.64
N ARG A 106 -11.17 4.08 -6.68
CA ARG A 106 -10.83 2.66 -6.79
C ARG A 106 -9.32 2.43 -6.84
N ASP A 107 -8.60 3.24 -7.60
CA ASP A 107 -7.14 3.13 -7.70
C ASP A 107 -6.46 3.47 -6.36
N GLN A 108 -6.99 4.43 -5.59
CA GLN A 108 -6.51 4.74 -4.25
C GLN A 108 -6.76 3.59 -3.28
N GLN A 109 -7.99 3.06 -3.22
CA GLN A 109 -8.34 1.91 -2.39
C GLN A 109 -7.49 0.68 -2.73
N ALA A 110 -7.27 0.41 -4.01
CA ALA A 110 -6.41 -0.69 -4.45
C ALA A 110 -4.96 -0.51 -3.97
N ARG A 111 -4.43 0.71 -4.02
CA ARG A 111 -3.08 1.01 -3.52
C ARG A 111 -2.98 0.85 -2.00
N GLU A 112 -4.00 1.27 -1.26
CA GLU A 112 -4.06 1.10 0.19
C GLU A 112 -4.07 -0.38 0.57
N GLN A 113 -4.95 -1.18 -0.04
CA GLN A 113 -5.01 -2.63 0.20
C GLN A 113 -3.69 -3.34 -0.13
N VAL A 114 -3.01 -2.95 -1.20
CA VAL A 114 -1.69 -3.52 -1.53
C VAL A 114 -0.66 -3.15 -0.47
N ARG A 115 -0.63 -1.90 0.00
CA ARG A 115 0.29 -1.45 1.06
C ARG A 115 0.03 -2.16 2.39
N GLU A 116 -1.23 -2.33 2.78
CA GLU A 116 -1.62 -3.07 3.98
C GLU A 116 -1.13 -4.53 3.91
N ARG A 117 -1.39 -5.21 2.79
CA ARG A 117 -0.92 -6.59 2.58
C ARG A 117 0.61 -6.71 2.60
N GLU A 118 1.31 -5.74 2.01
CA GLU A 118 2.78 -5.70 2.06
C GLU A 118 3.29 -5.49 3.49
N GLN A 119 2.63 -4.64 4.30
CA GLN A 119 2.99 -4.42 5.69
C GLN A 119 2.74 -5.68 6.53
N GLU A 120 1.56 -6.31 6.41
CA GLU A 120 1.23 -7.56 7.09
C GLU A 120 2.22 -8.67 6.73
N GLN A 121 2.59 -8.78 5.46
CA GLN A 121 3.58 -9.76 5.00
C GLN A 121 4.96 -9.49 5.61
N LYS A 122 5.41 -8.23 5.64
CA LYS A 122 6.67 -7.84 6.27
C LYS A 122 6.68 -8.17 7.76
N GLU A 123 5.63 -7.81 8.49
CA GLU A 123 5.50 -8.13 9.91
C GLU A 123 5.52 -9.64 10.17
N ARG A 124 4.83 -10.42 9.35
CA ARG A 124 4.83 -11.89 9.45
C ARG A 124 6.23 -12.46 9.24
N LEU A 125 6.94 -12.00 8.21
CA LEU A 125 8.30 -12.42 7.91
C LEU A 125 9.29 -12.03 9.02
N GLU A 126 9.13 -10.84 9.60
CA GLU A 126 9.95 -10.40 10.75
C GLU A 126 9.70 -11.25 11.99
N LYS A 127 8.44 -11.56 12.30
CA LYS A 127 8.07 -12.45 13.41
C LYS A 127 8.66 -13.85 13.21
N GLU A 128 8.53 -14.41 12.01
CA GLU A 128 9.09 -15.71 11.66
C GLU A 128 10.62 -15.71 11.76
N ARG A 129 11.29 -14.66 11.28
CA ARG A 129 12.74 -14.51 11.41
C ARG A 129 13.18 -14.48 12.87
N LYS A 130 12.50 -13.69 13.71
CA LYS A 130 12.79 -13.61 15.15
C LYS A 130 12.59 -14.96 15.85
N GLN A 131 11.52 -15.69 15.52
CA GLN A 131 11.28 -17.04 16.06
C GLN A 131 12.37 -18.01 15.66
N ARG A 132 12.75 -18.05 14.38
CA ARG A 132 13.84 -18.92 13.90
C ARG A 132 15.18 -18.59 14.55
N GLU A 133 15.45 -17.30 14.78
CA GLU A 133 16.66 -16.86 15.48
C GLU A 133 16.67 -17.31 16.93
N GLN A 134 15.55 -17.16 17.65
CA GLN A 134 15.40 -17.65 19.02
C GLN A 134 15.58 -19.17 19.10
N GLU A 135 14.92 -19.94 18.23
CA GLU A 135 15.08 -21.39 18.16
C GLU A 135 16.52 -21.79 17.86
N ALA A 136 17.21 -21.08 16.96
CA ALA A 136 18.60 -21.35 16.64
C ALA A 136 19.51 -21.10 17.85
N GLN A 137 19.30 -20.00 18.57
CA GLN A 137 20.04 -19.69 19.80
C GLN A 137 19.78 -20.72 20.91
N GLU A 138 18.53 -21.16 21.08
CA GLU A 138 18.18 -22.20 22.04
C GLU A 138 18.85 -23.53 21.69
N ARG A 139 18.80 -23.95 20.42
CA ARG A 139 19.49 -25.17 19.95
C ARG A 139 21.00 -25.08 20.16
N GLU A 140 21.61 -23.93 19.92
CA GLU A 140 23.03 -23.71 20.17
C GLU A 140 23.36 -23.82 21.67
N ARG A 141 22.54 -23.22 22.54
CA ARG A 141 22.70 -23.32 24.00
C ARG A 141 22.59 -24.77 24.48
N THR A 142 21.58 -25.50 24.02
CA THR A 142 21.40 -26.92 24.36
C THR A 142 22.61 -27.74 23.93
N ARG A 143 23.10 -27.55 22.69
CA ARG A 143 24.31 -28.24 22.19
C ARG A 143 25.54 -27.93 23.03
N LYS A 144 25.74 -26.68 23.44
CA LYS A 144 26.87 -26.31 24.32
C LYS A 144 26.76 -26.96 25.69
N GLN A 145 25.55 -27.01 26.27
CA GLN A 145 25.32 -27.68 27.55
C GLN A 145 25.53 -29.19 27.46
N GLU A 146 25.09 -29.84 26.38
CA GLU A 146 25.33 -31.26 26.13
C GLU A 146 26.82 -31.54 25.94
N ALA A 147 27.51 -30.75 25.12
CA ALA A 147 28.95 -30.88 24.91
C ALA A 147 29.74 -30.72 26.22
N ALA A 148 29.37 -29.74 27.06
CA ALA A 148 30.02 -29.53 28.36
C ALA A 148 29.80 -30.73 29.31
N LYS A 149 28.60 -31.30 29.34
CA LYS A 149 28.30 -32.52 30.14
C LYS A 149 29.06 -33.73 29.63
N ASP A 150 29.19 -33.88 28.32
CA ASP A 150 29.93 -34.99 27.72
C ASP A 150 31.44 -34.85 27.98
N GLU A 151 31.97 -33.62 27.97
CA GLU A 151 33.34 -33.32 28.36
C GLU A 151 33.60 -33.64 29.85
N GLU A 152 32.71 -33.19 30.75
CA GLU A 152 32.78 -33.49 32.18
C GLU A 152 32.80 -35.00 32.44
N ARG A 153 31.87 -35.76 31.83
CA ARG A 153 31.84 -37.23 31.91
C ARG A 153 33.09 -37.90 31.35
N ALA A 154 33.69 -37.32 30.31
CA ALA A 154 34.93 -37.84 29.74
C ALA A 154 36.11 -37.61 30.68
N GLN A 155 36.18 -36.44 31.33
CA GLN A 155 37.18 -36.11 32.35
C GLN A 155 37.04 -37.02 33.58
N GLU A 156 35.82 -37.19 34.11
CA GLU A 156 35.57 -38.10 35.25
C GLU A 156 36.06 -39.52 34.96
N LYS A 157 35.76 -40.06 33.77
CA LYS A 157 36.24 -41.39 33.35
C LYS A 157 37.75 -41.46 33.17
N ALA A 158 38.37 -40.37 32.73
CA ALA A 158 39.82 -40.30 32.59
C ALA A 158 40.49 -40.28 33.98
N ASP A 159 39.93 -39.51 34.92
CA ASP A 159 40.41 -39.42 36.30
C ASP A 159 40.22 -40.73 37.06
N GLU A 160 39.08 -41.41 36.88
CA GLU A 160 38.81 -42.74 37.45
C GLU A 160 39.87 -43.75 36.98
N LYS A 161 40.13 -43.81 35.67
CA LYS A 161 41.19 -44.67 35.11
C LYS A 161 42.58 -44.30 35.61
N ALA A 162 42.87 -43.01 35.76
CA ALA A 162 44.15 -42.55 36.30
C ALA A 162 44.32 -42.96 37.77
N HIS A 163 43.25 -42.89 38.56
CA HIS A 163 43.23 -43.36 39.94
C HIS A 163 43.41 -44.88 40.05
N GLU A 164 42.71 -45.65 39.22
CA GLU A 164 42.88 -47.11 39.15
C GLU A 164 44.31 -47.49 38.77
N ALA A 165 44.87 -46.88 37.72
CA ALA A 165 46.25 -47.12 37.30
C ALA A 165 47.27 -46.74 38.39
N ARG A 166 46.99 -45.69 39.17
CA ARG A 166 47.84 -45.32 40.31
C ARG A 166 47.73 -46.34 41.44
N ARG A 167 46.53 -46.85 41.74
CA ARG A 167 46.33 -47.88 42.76
C ARG A 167 47.08 -49.16 42.41
N THR A 168 46.92 -49.66 41.18
CA THR A 168 47.61 -50.87 40.72
C THR A 168 49.13 -50.69 40.72
N ARG A 169 49.62 -49.51 40.35
CA ARG A 169 51.05 -49.18 40.45
C ARG A 169 51.55 -49.17 41.91
N VAL A 170 50.82 -48.55 42.83
CA VAL A 170 51.20 -48.51 44.26
C VAL A 170 51.17 -49.91 44.87
N GLU A 171 50.19 -50.74 44.51
CA GLU A 171 50.12 -52.15 44.92
C GLU A 171 51.35 -52.91 44.41
N ALA A 172 51.69 -52.81 43.13
CA ALA A 172 52.88 -53.45 42.55
C ALA A 172 54.19 -52.94 43.17
N GLU A 173 54.32 -51.63 43.42
CA GLU A 173 55.47 -51.05 44.13
C GLU A 173 55.56 -51.58 45.58
N SER A 174 54.43 -51.75 46.26
CA SER A 174 54.40 -52.29 47.62
C SER A 174 54.78 -53.77 47.69
N GLU A 175 54.34 -54.59 46.72
CA GLU A 175 54.73 -55.98 46.58
C GLU A 175 56.23 -56.11 46.27
N ALA A 176 56.76 -55.27 45.37
CA ALA A 176 58.18 -55.23 45.06
C ALA A 176 59.03 -54.87 46.30
N VAL A 177 58.63 -53.85 47.06
CA VAL A 177 59.32 -53.46 48.30
C VAL A 177 59.25 -54.56 49.36
N ALA A 178 58.13 -55.28 49.48
CA ALA A 178 58.01 -56.42 50.39
C ALA A 178 58.95 -57.57 50.00
N ALA A 179 59.01 -57.91 48.71
CA ALA A 179 59.92 -58.93 48.19
C ALA A 179 61.39 -58.55 48.38
N GLU A 180 61.75 -57.27 48.18
CA GLU A 180 63.11 -56.76 48.46
C GLU A 180 63.48 -56.90 49.94
N ARG A 181 62.55 -56.61 50.86
CA ARG A 181 62.78 -56.77 52.31
C ARG A 181 62.99 -58.24 52.68
N GLU A 182 62.13 -59.14 52.18
CA GLU A 182 62.27 -60.58 52.43
C GLU A 182 63.59 -61.13 51.86
N ALA A 183 63.99 -60.69 50.68
CA ALA A 183 65.28 -61.05 50.09
C ALA A 183 66.47 -60.52 50.91
N ALA A 184 66.38 -59.30 51.44
CA ALA A 184 67.39 -58.71 52.31
C ALA A 184 67.50 -59.46 53.65
N GLU A 185 66.38 -59.80 54.29
CA GLU A 185 66.32 -60.59 55.52
C GLU A 185 66.96 -61.98 55.32
N ARG A 186 66.56 -62.71 54.25
CA ARG A 186 67.20 -64.00 53.90
C ARG A 186 68.70 -63.87 53.64
N SER A 187 69.13 -62.76 53.03
CA SER A 187 70.55 -62.52 52.78
C SER A 187 71.32 -62.27 54.09
N GLN A 188 70.72 -61.56 55.05
CA GLN A 188 71.29 -61.38 56.39
C GLN A 188 71.37 -62.71 57.15
N GLU A 189 70.29 -63.50 57.17
CA GLU A 189 70.28 -64.83 57.78
C GLU A 189 71.38 -65.74 57.18
N ALA A 190 71.56 -65.71 55.87
CA ALA A 190 72.61 -66.47 55.20
C ALA A 190 74.02 -66.01 55.61
N LEU A 191 74.25 -64.71 55.77
CA LEU A 191 75.52 -64.16 56.27
C LEU A 191 75.77 -64.56 57.73
N GLU A 192 74.77 -64.45 58.60
CA GLU A 192 74.87 -64.88 60.02
C GLU A 192 75.18 -66.38 60.14
N LEU A 193 74.52 -67.23 59.34
CA LEU A 193 74.79 -68.66 59.29
C LEU A 193 76.21 -68.96 58.80
N ALA A 194 76.70 -68.22 57.80
CA ALA A 194 78.07 -68.35 57.30
C ALA A 194 79.11 -67.95 58.36
N GLU A 195 78.89 -66.82 59.05
CA GLU A 195 79.74 -66.37 60.16
C GLU A 195 79.75 -67.38 61.32
N ALA A 196 78.58 -67.92 61.68
CA ALA A 196 78.47 -68.96 62.70
C ALA A 196 79.22 -70.25 62.33
N ALA A 197 79.14 -70.66 61.06
CA ALA A 197 79.87 -71.82 60.54
C ALA A 197 81.40 -71.60 60.60
N ASP A 198 81.86 -70.42 60.19
CA ASP A 198 83.28 -70.05 60.28
C ASP A 198 83.78 -69.98 61.73
N ALA A 199 82.98 -69.42 62.65
CA ALA A 199 83.29 -69.37 64.07
C ALA A 199 83.40 -70.78 64.70
N ALA A 200 82.50 -71.70 64.33
CA ALA A 200 82.56 -73.10 64.76
C ALA A 200 83.82 -73.81 64.22
N LYS A 201 84.22 -73.51 62.98
CA LYS A 201 85.43 -74.06 62.36
C LYS A 201 86.72 -73.59 63.05
N ARG A 202 86.76 -72.35 63.55
CA ARG A 202 87.90 -71.80 64.31
C ARG A 202 88.03 -72.34 65.75
N ARG A 203 86.99 -72.97 66.30
CA ARG A 203 87.00 -73.58 67.65
C ARG A 203 87.42 -75.05 67.64
N ARG A 204 87.52 -75.69 66.48
CA ARG A 204 88.08 -77.03 66.29
C ARG A 204 89.57 -76.93 66.02
#